data_AF-A0A329W4I6-F1
#
_entry.id   AF-A0A329W4I6-F1
#
_cell.length_a   1.000
_cell.length_b   1.000
_cell.length_c   1.000
_cell.angle_alpha   90.00
_cell.angle_beta   90.00
_cell.angle_gamma   90.00
#
_symmetry.space_group_name_H-M   'P 1'
#
loop_
_entity.id
_entity.type
_entity.pdbx_description
1 polymer ?
#
loop_
_entity_poly.entity_id
_entity_poly.type
_entity_poly.pdbx_seq_one_letter_code
_entity_poly.pdbx_strand_id
1 'polypeptide(L)'
;MMTDKEISTVDSLKASFKSGVRLMPEAFSHVIDEAYKAYEIIDGAQGDGPTTGLKRDDKGKLALNTQHSGGLNFEQGALALSLKPEGGFSFDGGGYLKLDADRQVQFADFFSLSRWERMEITQVLGLKRTMMTRIVSPSPKAREYFGTSVSLNAAGDCLAVGMINKVCVYTRRKSGEWNISTPIVLESYQSDHYGFSWDVCLDAAGGCLALAASGANSSEKRVGVHMRTNGVWDVIKPVWFPAPSRTEIFGLGISLNAAGDCLVAGCEYKPPTLHSTFYMFTRTNGIWDRENPIKFPVPSSSLDFGKAIALSAAGNCLAVHGYDDSTISTIYVYTRTNGIWDSENPIKFMAPKDELRRFTKVFSLNAEGDRLVVGSSSYQSTNVVREVYLYTRTNGIWDRENPIKFSAPTSDVYFGNFLELNDAGDRLAVGAASRVYVYTCLNDKWNMETPMEILNPSGNSDNLNGFGGPIGLNKAGTSLVVGATSESVDFKLKAGAVYIFENIN
;
A
#
# COMPACT_ATOMS: atom_id res chain seq x y z
N MET A 1 -21.82 -39.42 6.91
CA MET A 1 -22.13 -38.34 7.86
C MET A 1 -21.07 -37.27 7.66
N MET A 2 -21.39 -36.23 6.89
CA MET A 2 -20.57 -35.05 6.67
C MET A 2 -21.32 -33.88 7.30
N THR A 3 -20.63 -33.11 8.13
CA THR A 3 -21.18 -32.03 8.96
C THR A 3 -21.38 -30.73 8.19
N ASP A 4 -22.44 -30.02 8.56
CA ASP A 4 -22.87 -28.71 8.10
C ASP A 4 -21.74 -27.67 8.06
N LYS A 5 -21.41 -27.20 6.85
CA LYS A 5 -20.84 -25.87 6.62
C LYS A 5 -21.17 -25.40 5.20
N GLU A 6 -21.93 -24.32 5.14
CA GLU A 6 -22.00 -23.33 4.05
C GLU A 6 -22.15 -23.87 2.62
N ILE A 7 -23.39 -24.20 2.27
CA ILE A 7 -23.83 -24.31 0.87
C ILE A 7 -24.70 -23.07 0.60
N SER A 8 -24.09 -21.97 0.18
CA SER A 8 -24.83 -20.78 -0.27
C SER A 8 -24.09 -20.06 -1.41
N THR A 9 -23.89 -20.79 -2.51
CA THR A 9 -23.80 -20.17 -3.82
C THR A 9 -24.74 -20.93 -4.77
N VAL A 10 -25.29 -20.23 -5.76
CA VAL A 10 -26.15 -20.83 -6.81
C VAL A 10 -25.46 -22.02 -7.47
N ASP A 11 -24.13 -22.00 -7.56
CA ASP A 11 -23.35 -23.08 -8.13
C ASP A 11 -23.23 -24.30 -7.20
N SER A 12 -23.22 -24.11 -5.87
CA SER A 12 -23.29 -25.20 -4.89
C SER A 12 -24.67 -25.89 -4.90
N LEU A 13 -25.76 -25.14 -5.10
CA LEU A 13 -27.10 -25.72 -5.30
C LEU A 13 -27.18 -26.50 -6.62
N LYS A 14 -26.67 -25.94 -7.72
CA LYS A 14 -26.60 -26.64 -9.02
C LYS A 14 -25.79 -27.93 -8.94
N ALA A 15 -24.67 -27.94 -8.23
CA ALA A 15 -23.86 -29.13 -8.02
C ALA A 15 -24.60 -30.19 -7.18
N SER A 16 -25.38 -29.76 -6.18
CA SER A 16 -26.19 -30.65 -5.34
C SER A 16 -27.35 -31.30 -6.11
N PHE A 17 -28.01 -30.55 -7.01
CA PHE A 17 -29.01 -31.13 -7.92
C PHE A 17 -28.40 -32.09 -8.94
N LYS A 18 -27.24 -31.77 -9.52
CA LYS A 18 -26.53 -32.64 -10.46
C LYS A 18 -26.04 -33.95 -9.83
N SER A 19 -25.77 -33.94 -8.52
CA SER A 19 -25.34 -35.12 -7.76
C SER A 19 -26.51 -35.94 -7.19
N GLY A 20 -27.76 -35.52 -7.40
CA GLY A 20 -28.95 -36.25 -6.95
C GLY A 20 -29.19 -36.19 -5.44
N VAL A 21 -28.52 -35.28 -4.73
CA VAL A 21 -28.69 -35.11 -3.29
C VAL A 21 -30.05 -34.47 -3.01
N ARG A 22 -30.86 -35.11 -2.16
CA ARG A 22 -32.15 -34.57 -1.72
C ARG A 22 -31.90 -33.45 -0.71
N LEU A 23 -32.08 -32.20 -1.16
CA LEU A 23 -31.92 -31.01 -0.35
C LEU A 23 -33.15 -30.77 0.55
N MET A 24 -32.90 -30.33 1.78
CA MET A 24 -33.94 -29.93 2.74
C MET A 24 -34.42 -28.49 2.45
N PRO A 25 -35.68 -28.11 2.78
CA PRO A 25 -36.24 -26.81 2.46
C PRO A 25 -35.39 -25.60 2.91
N GLU A 26 -34.67 -25.75 4.01
CA GLU A 26 -33.82 -24.72 4.61
C GLU A 26 -32.64 -24.34 3.73
N ALA A 27 -32.17 -25.25 2.86
CA ALA A 27 -31.10 -25.01 1.89
C ALA A 27 -31.50 -24.00 0.78
N PHE A 28 -32.79 -23.69 0.66
CA PHE A 28 -33.32 -22.72 -0.31
C PHE A 28 -33.64 -21.35 0.30
N SER A 29 -33.53 -21.21 1.62
CA SER A 29 -33.92 -19.99 2.36
C SER A 29 -33.31 -18.71 1.79
N HIS A 30 -32.00 -18.70 1.52
CA HIS A 30 -31.31 -17.54 0.93
C HIS A 30 -31.79 -17.21 -0.50
N VAL A 31 -32.07 -18.23 -1.32
CA VAL A 31 -32.59 -18.01 -2.69
C VAL A 31 -34.03 -17.50 -2.64
N ILE A 32 -34.82 -17.97 -1.69
CA ILE A 32 -36.19 -17.52 -1.45
C ILE A 32 -36.18 -16.07 -0.95
N ASP A 33 -35.33 -15.72 0.01
CA ASP A 33 -35.21 -14.35 0.54
C ASP A 33 -34.73 -13.35 -0.52
N GLU A 34 -33.72 -13.70 -1.31
CA GLU A 34 -33.25 -12.85 -2.41
C GLU A 34 -34.29 -12.72 -3.54
N ALA A 35 -35.03 -13.79 -3.84
CA ALA A 35 -36.15 -13.72 -4.77
C ALA A 35 -37.30 -12.85 -4.22
N TYR A 36 -37.56 -12.89 -2.91
CA TYR A 36 -38.59 -12.10 -2.26
C TYR A 36 -38.23 -10.60 -2.23
N LYS A 37 -36.97 -10.26 -1.95
CA LYS A 37 -36.44 -8.88 -2.06
C LYS A 37 -36.56 -8.36 -3.49
N ALA A 38 -36.21 -9.19 -4.49
CA ALA A 38 -36.40 -8.83 -5.88
C ALA A 38 -37.89 -8.64 -6.22
N TYR A 39 -38.79 -9.43 -5.64
CA TYR A 39 -40.24 -9.26 -5.79
C TYR A 39 -40.75 -7.95 -5.19
N GLU A 40 -40.35 -7.59 -3.97
CA GLU A 40 -40.71 -6.29 -3.37
C GLU A 40 -40.17 -5.10 -4.16
N ILE A 41 -38.96 -5.23 -4.71
CA ILE A 41 -38.33 -4.21 -5.56
C ILE A 41 -39.07 -4.00 -6.88
N ILE A 42 -39.57 -5.09 -7.48
CA ILE A 42 -40.18 -5.07 -8.82
C ILE A 42 -41.69 -4.75 -8.78
N ASP A 43 -42.42 -5.29 -7.80
CA ASP A 43 -43.89 -5.19 -7.74
C ASP A 43 -44.41 -4.34 -6.56
N GLY A 44 -43.56 -3.99 -5.58
CA GLY A 44 -43.98 -3.43 -4.30
C GLY A 44 -44.10 -1.90 -4.21
N ALA A 45 -43.54 -1.12 -5.13
CA ALA A 45 -43.55 0.34 -5.05
C ALA A 45 -44.43 0.99 -6.13
N GLN A 46 -45.69 1.24 -5.81
CA GLN A 46 -46.52 2.20 -6.54
C GLN A 46 -46.23 3.60 -5.98
N GLY A 47 -45.12 4.21 -6.42
CA GLY A 47 -44.69 5.57 -6.05
C GLY A 47 -43.30 5.93 -6.60
N ASP A 48 -42.90 7.20 -6.50
CA ASP A 48 -41.59 7.71 -6.96
C ASP A 48 -40.46 7.32 -5.98
N GLY A 49 -40.02 6.06 -6.07
CA GLY A 49 -38.89 5.50 -5.36
C GLY A 49 -37.73 5.11 -6.29
N PRO A 50 -36.59 4.65 -5.74
CA PRO A 50 -35.39 4.32 -6.52
C PRO A 50 -35.57 3.15 -7.50
N THR A 51 -36.70 2.43 -7.42
CA THR A 51 -37.03 1.28 -8.29
C THR A 51 -38.09 1.62 -9.34
N THR A 52 -38.59 2.87 -9.36
CA THR A 52 -39.59 3.36 -10.29
C THR A 52 -39.05 3.29 -11.72
N GLY A 53 -39.59 2.35 -12.50
CA GLY A 53 -39.13 2.08 -13.86
C GLY A 53 -38.85 0.61 -14.14
N LEU A 54 -38.81 -0.28 -13.14
CA LEU A 54 -38.66 -1.71 -13.33
C LEU A 54 -40.04 -2.41 -13.29
N LYS A 55 -40.33 -3.29 -14.26
CA LYS A 55 -41.54 -4.14 -14.32
C LYS A 55 -41.19 -5.52 -14.88
N ARG A 56 -42.13 -6.46 -14.85
CA ARG A 56 -42.00 -7.69 -15.66
C ARG A 56 -42.65 -7.55 -17.03
N ASP A 57 -42.05 -8.15 -18.04
CA ASP A 57 -42.71 -8.38 -19.33
C ASP A 57 -43.72 -9.53 -19.25
N ASP A 58 -44.47 -9.71 -20.34
CA ASP A 58 -45.49 -10.75 -20.51
C ASP A 58 -44.93 -12.19 -20.48
N LYS A 59 -43.61 -12.34 -20.42
CA LYS A 59 -42.89 -13.62 -20.29
C LYS A 59 -42.19 -13.76 -18.94
N GLY A 60 -42.43 -12.84 -18.01
CA GLY A 60 -41.91 -12.87 -16.65
C GLY A 60 -40.46 -12.42 -16.49
N LYS A 61 -39.86 -11.78 -17.50
CA LYS A 61 -38.50 -11.20 -17.41
C LYS A 61 -38.54 -9.74 -16.97
N LEU A 62 -37.48 -9.30 -16.30
CA LEU A 62 -37.33 -7.91 -15.86
C LEU A 62 -37.19 -6.98 -17.08
N ALA A 63 -38.01 -5.95 -17.13
CA ALA A 63 -38.14 -4.99 -18.22
C ALA A 63 -38.29 -3.56 -17.67
N LEU A 64 -37.93 -2.57 -18.48
CA LEU A 64 -38.04 -1.16 -18.11
C LEU A 64 -39.38 -0.58 -18.57
N ASN A 65 -40.03 0.23 -17.73
CA ASN A 65 -41.29 0.90 -18.04
C ASN A 65 -41.03 2.14 -18.91
N THR A 66 -41.39 2.07 -20.19
CA THR A 66 -41.11 3.10 -21.19
C THR A 66 -42.10 4.27 -21.20
N GLN A 67 -43.10 4.30 -20.31
CA GLN A 67 -44.11 5.38 -20.25
C GLN A 67 -43.77 6.53 -19.29
N HIS A 68 -42.68 6.44 -18.52
CA HIS A 68 -42.20 7.54 -17.69
C HIS A 68 -40.89 8.08 -18.25
N SER A 69 -40.92 9.32 -18.73
CA SER A 69 -39.73 10.10 -19.07
C SER A 69 -39.11 10.67 -17.79
N GLY A 70 -38.30 9.87 -17.10
CA GLY A 70 -37.52 10.30 -15.93
C GLY A 70 -36.03 10.45 -16.26
N GLY A 71 -35.48 11.64 -16.00
CA GLY A 71 -34.04 11.94 -16.03
C GLY A 71 -33.45 12.12 -14.62
N LEU A 72 -32.18 12.55 -14.50
CA LEU A 72 -31.45 12.72 -13.23
C LEU A 72 -32.06 13.82 -12.32
N ASN A 73 -32.32 13.48 -11.06
CA ASN A 73 -32.73 14.42 -10.00
C ASN A 73 -31.59 14.57 -8.97
N PHE A 74 -31.10 15.81 -8.78
CA PHE A 74 -29.98 16.16 -7.91
C PHE A 74 -30.21 15.83 -6.42
N GLU A 75 -31.47 15.70 -5.98
CA GLU A 75 -31.78 15.44 -4.56
C GLU A 75 -31.86 13.95 -4.17
N GLN A 76 -31.87 13.03 -5.14
CA GLN A 76 -32.21 11.63 -4.88
C GLN A 76 -31.14 10.59 -5.26
N GLY A 77 -29.99 11.01 -5.82
CA GLY A 77 -28.80 10.15 -5.95
C GLY A 77 -28.98 8.87 -6.77
N ALA A 78 -29.92 8.81 -7.71
CA ALA A 78 -30.19 7.62 -8.52
C ALA A 78 -29.84 7.83 -10.01
N LEU A 79 -29.17 6.84 -10.61
CA LEU A 79 -28.85 6.76 -12.04
C LEU A 79 -29.76 5.74 -12.73
N ALA A 80 -30.44 6.13 -13.80
CA ALA A 80 -31.11 5.21 -14.74
C ALA A 80 -30.78 5.60 -16.20
N LEU A 81 -30.47 4.61 -17.04
CA LEU A 81 -30.08 4.76 -18.45
C LEU A 81 -31.30 4.53 -19.37
N SER A 82 -31.58 5.47 -20.28
CA SER A 82 -32.62 5.37 -21.32
C SER A 82 -32.02 5.62 -22.71
N LEU A 83 -32.34 4.76 -23.67
CA LEU A 83 -31.74 4.67 -25.01
C LEU A 83 -32.80 4.92 -26.10
N LYS A 84 -32.55 5.81 -27.08
CA LYS A 84 -33.11 5.87 -28.48
C LYS A 84 -32.55 7.11 -29.25
N PRO A 85 -32.55 7.17 -30.61
CA PRO A 85 -31.84 6.29 -31.57
C PRO A 85 -31.12 7.10 -32.69
N GLU A 86 -30.73 8.36 -32.47
CA GLU A 86 -30.03 9.17 -33.49
C GLU A 86 -29.20 10.31 -32.83
N GLY A 87 -27.94 10.07 -32.41
CA GLY A 87 -27.00 11.17 -32.07
C GLY A 87 -25.83 10.84 -31.13
N GLY A 88 -24.63 11.37 -31.43
CA GLY A 88 -23.46 11.33 -30.54
C GLY A 88 -23.65 12.10 -29.23
N PHE A 89 -22.72 11.95 -28.27
CA PHE A 89 -22.76 12.63 -26.98
C PHE A 89 -23.01 14.13 -27.18
N SER A 90 -24.18 14.57 -26.77
CA SER A 90 -24.60 15.96 -26.84
C SER A 90 -25.50 16.25 -25.65
N PHE A 91 -25.29 17.41 -25.06
CA PHE A 91 -26.22 17.99 -24.10
C PHE A 91 -27.29 18.72 -24.88
N ASP A 92 -28.55 18.52 -24.52
CA ASP A 92 -29.60 19.37 -25.05
C ASP A 92 -29.61 20.75 -24.36
N GLY A 93 -30.46 21.66 -24.83
CA GLY A 93 -30.58 23.02 -24.28
C GLY A 93 -31.06 23.09 -22.82
N GLY A 94 -31.31 21.95 -22.15
CA GLY A 94 -31.65 21.83 -20.74
C GLY A 94 -30.61 21.08 -19.89
N GLY A 95 -29.53 20.54 -20.48
CA GLY A 95 -28.41 19.94 -19.75
C GLY A 95 -28.42 18.41 -19.61
N TYR A 96 -29.14 17.66 -20.44
CA TYR A 96 -29.20 16.18 -20.36
C TYR A 96 -28.19 15.48 -21.28
N LEU A 97 -27.46 14.44 -20.80
CA LEU A 97 -26.52 13.60 -21.57
C LEU A 97 -27.21 12.35 -22.17
N LYS A 98 -26.99 12.04 -23.47
CA LYS A 98 -27.57 10.87 -24.18
C LYS A 98 -26.53 9.87 -24.74
N LEU A 99 -26.93 8.60 -24.93
CA LEU A 99 -26.15 7.51 -25.56
C LEU A 99 -27.01 6.58 -26.43
N ASP A 100 -26.45 5.97 -27.48
CA ASP A 100 -27.15 5.22 -28.55
C ASP A 100 -26.93 3.69 -28.50
N ALA A 101 -27.92 2.89 -28.95
CA ALA A 101 -28.06 1.46 -28.65
C ALA A 101 -27.41 0.48 -29.65
N ASP A 102 -27.09 0.94 -30.86
CA ASP A 102 -26.65 0.05 -31.96
C ASP A 102 -25.14 0.14 -32.26
N ARG A 103 -24.35 0.72 -31.35
CA ARG A 103 -22.89 0.78 -31.43
C ARG A 103 -22.26 0.37 -30.10
N GLN A 104 -21.20 -0.45 -30.18
CA GLN A 104 -20.33 -0.64 -29.01
C GLN A 104 -19.68 0.70 -28.66
N VAL A 105 -19.93 1.18 -27.44
CA VAL A 105 -19.16 2.28 -26.86
C VAL A 105 -17.73 1.79 -26.73
N GLN A 106 -16.84 2.33 -27.55
CA GLN A 106 -15.41 2.08 -27.41
C GLN A 106 -14.89 2.97 -26.28
N PHE A 107 -13.90 2.51 -25.51
CA PHE A 107 -13.27 3.33 -24.47
C PHE A 107 -12.77 4.69 -25.01
N ALA A 108 -12.47 4.77 -26.32
CA ALA A 108 -12.11 5.99 -27.04
C ALA A 108 -13.24 7.05 -27.09
N ASP A 109 -14.52 6.65 -27.07
CA ASP A 109 -15.67 7.56 -27.15
C ASP A 109 -15.85 8.35 -25.84
N PHE A 110 -15.34 7.84 -24.71
CA PHE A 110 -15.30 8.60 -23.46
C PHE A 110 -14.36 9.81 -23.53
N PHE A 111 -13.30 9.75 -24.35
CA PHE A 111 -12.34 10.84 -24.49
C PHE A 111 -12.78 11.94 -25.46
N SER A 112 -13.83 11.71 -26.26
CA SER A 112 -14.44 12.71 -27.14
C SER A 112 -15.40 13.64 -26.40
N LEU A 113 -15.82 13.28 -25.19
CA LEU A 113 -16.57 14.15 -24.27
C LEU A 113 -15.75 15.37 -23.84
N SER A 114 -16.42 16.51 -23.67
CA SER A 114 -15.79 17.68 -23.09
C SER A 114 -15.40 17.43 -21.63
N ARG A 115 -14.52 18.27 -21.10
CA ARG A 115 -13.99 18.12 -19.73
C ARG A 115 -15.09 18.20 -18.67
N TRP A 116 -16.10 19.04 -18.89
CA TRP A 116 -17.21 19.23 -17.95
C TRP A 116 -18.09 17.98 -17.85
N GLU A 117 -18.41 17.38 -18.99
CA GLU A 117 -19.34 16.25 -19.08
C GLU A 117 -18.72 14.98 -18.47
N ARG A 118 -17.41 14.79 -18.65
CA ARG A 118 -16.65 13.75 -17.93
C ARG A 118 -16.63 13.98 -16.42
N MET A 119 -16.61 15.23 -15.97
CA MET A 119 -16.64 15.56 -14.54
C MET A 119 -17.99 15.23 -13.91
N GLU A 120 -19.10 15.55 -14.59
CA GLU A 120 -20.44 15.20 -14.09
C GLU A 120 -20.66 13.69 -14.03
N ILE A 121 -20.23 12.93 -15.04
CA ILE A 121 -20.32 11.45 -15.05
C ILE A 121 -19.55 10.85 -13.86
N THR A 122 -18.35 11.37 -13.59
CA THR A 122 -17.50 10.92 -12.46
C THR A 122 -18.17 11.18 -11.12
N GLN A 123 -18.85 12.33 -10.99
CA GLN A 123 -19.50 12.76 -9.75
C GLN A 123 -20.79 11.98 -9.46
N VAL A 124 -21.59 11.70 -10.50
CA VAL A 124 -22.84 10.93 -10.40
C VAL A 124 -22.58 9.44 -10.12
N LEU A 125 -21.52 8.86 -10.70
CA LEU A 125 -21.17 7.46 -10.47
C LEU A 125 -20.50 7.20 -9.11
N GLY A 126 -20.30 8.24 -8.29
CA GLY A 126 -19.54 8.13 -7.05
C GLY A 126 -18.09 7.67 -7.28
N LEU A 127 -17.59 7.77 -8.53
CA LEU A 127 -16.21 7.51 -8.87
C LEU A 127 -15.40 8.63 -8.24
N LYS A 128 -14.94 8.41 -7.01
CA LYS A 128 -14.05 9.36 -6.36
C LYS A 128 -12.82 9.49 -7.25
N ARG A 129 -12.66 10.66 -7.87
CA ARG A 129 -11.47 10.97 -8.66
C ARG A 129 -10.27 10.66 -7.77
N THR A 130 -9.30 9.92 -8.31
CA THR A 130 -8.01 9.80 -7.64
C THR A 130 -7.47 11.22 -7.46
N MET A 131 -7.54 11.74 -6.24
CA MET A 131 -7.06 13.08 -5.96
C MET A 131 -5.56 13.00 -5.84
N MET A 132 -4.87 13.86 -6.57
CA MET A 132 -3.42 13.90 -6.58
C MET A 132 -2.94 15.19 -5.95
N THR A 133 -2.14 15.06 -4.89
CA THR A 133 -1.41 16.19 -4.29
C THR A 133 0.08 16.01 -4.56
N ARG A 134 0.74 17.03 -5.13
CA ARG A 134 2.19 17.07 -5.27
C ARG A 134 2.79 17.89 -4.15
N ILE A 135 3.77 17.32 -3.44
CA ILE A 135 4.50 17.95 -2.34
C ILE A 135 5.97 18.03 -2.70
N VAL A 136 6.59 19.18 -2.41
CA VAL A 136 8.02 19.42 -2.53
C VAL A 136 8.55 20.00 -1.21
N SER A 137 9.88 20.02 -1.05
CA SER A 137 10.50 20.67 0.10
C SER A 137 10.15 22.19 0.11
N PRO A 138 10.02 22.85 1.28
CA PRO A 138 9.67 24.27 1.35
C PRO A 138 10.69 25.23 0.72
N SER A 139 11.93 24.77 0.52
CA SER A 139 13.01 25.57 -0.05
C SER A 139 13.91 24.68 -0.89
N PRO A 140 13.48 24.32 -2.11
CA PRO A 140 14.15 23.31 -2.92
C PRO A 140 15.62 23.61 -3.19
N LYS A 141 16.46 22.60 -2.97
CA LYS A 141 17.90 22.63 -3.28
C LYS A 141 18.25 21.55 -4.30
N ALA A 142 19.26 21.84 -5.12
CA ALA A 142 19.75 20.85 -6.07
C ALA A 142 20.33 19.65 -5.31
N ARG A 143 19.97 18.44 -5.75
CA ARG A 143 20.45 17.15 -5.19
C ARG A 143 20.12 16.95 -3.71
N GLU A 144 19.00 17.49 -3.22
CA GLU A 144 18.52 17.16 -1.87
C GLU A 144 17.66 15.88 -1.83
N TYR A 145 17.20 15.39 -2.99
CA TYR A 145 16.46 14.13 -3.13
C TYR A 145 15.28 14.00 -2.16
N PHE A 146 14.40 14.99 -2.12
CA PHE A 146 13.15 14.93 -1.38
C PHE A 146 12.31 13.72 -1.79
N GLY A 147 11.87 12.92 -0.81
CA GLY A 147 11.08 11.70 -1.03
C GLY A 147 11.89 10.41 -1.05
N THR A 148 13.13 10.39 -0.57
CA THR A 148 13.98 9.17 -0.51
C THR A 148 13.50 8.12 0.49
N SER A 149 12.69 8.51 1.45
CA SER A 149 11.91 7.62 2.32
C SER A 149 10.59 8.32 2.63
N VAL A 150 9.50 7.56 2.71
CA VAL A 150 8.15 8.08 2.98
C VAL A 150 7.44 7.15 3.95
N SER A 151 6.60 7.71 4.81
CA SER A 151 5.75 6.92 5.70
C SER A 151 4.44 7.67 5.97
N LEU A 152 3.32 6.99 5.73
CA LEU A 152 1.99 7.45 6.10
C LEU A 152 1.58 6.84 7.44
N ASN A 153 0.81 7.58 8.24
CA ASN A 153 0.10 6.98 9.36
C ASN A 153 -1.13 6.19 8.88
N ALA A 154 -1.75 5.42 9.78
CA ALA A 154 -2.87 4.54 9.44
C ALA A 154 -4.06 5.28 8.82
N ALA A 155 -4.35 6.50 9.29
CA ALA A 155 -5.43 7.32 8.75
C ALA A 155 -5.13 7.89 7.35
N GLY A 156 -3.86 8.03 6.98
CA GLY A 156 -3.44 8.69 5.74
C GLY A 156 -3.51 10.22 5.83
N ASP A 157 -3.42 10.79 7.03
CA ASP A 157 -3.50 12.25 7.28
C ASP A 157 -2.21 12.86 7.86
N CYS A 158 -1.21 12.04 8.15
CA CYS A 158 0.14 12.44 8.55
C CYS A 158 1.16 11.72 7.68
N LEU A 159 2.06 12.49 7.06
CA LEU A 159 3.10 12.00 6.15
C LEU A 159 4.47 12.48 6.63
N ALA A 160 5.38 11.55 6.86
CA ALA A 160 6.81 11.83 7.03
C ALA A 160 7.54 11.62 5.70
N VAL A 161 8.41 12.56 5.34
CA VAL A 161 9.21 12.51 4.11
C VAL A 161 10.67 12.76 4.44
N GLY A 162 11.52 11.76 4.16
CA GLY A 162 12.96 11.87 4.21
C GLY A 162 13.55 12.56 2.98
N MET A 163 14.63 13.29 3.19
CA MET A 163 15.49 13.84 2.14
C MET A 163 16.93 13.84 2.65
N ILE A 164 17.88 14.33 1.86
CA ILE A 164 19.24 14.54 2.36
C ILE A 164 19.24 15.58 3.50
N ASN A 165 19.77 15.18 4.65
CA ASN A 165 19.98 15.98 5.87
C ASN A 165 18.72 16.43 6.63
N LYS A 166 17.52 16.26 6.06
CA LYS A 166 16.28 16.70 6.69
C LYS A 166 15.17 15.65 6.60
N VAL A 167 14.22 15.77 7.50
CA VAL A 167 12.92 15.09 7.43
C VAL A 167 11.83 16.14 7.55
N CYS A 168 10.84 16.10 6.67
CA CYS A 168 9.66 16.94 6.73
C CYS A 168 8.45 16.12 7.15
N VAL A 169 7.63 16.66 8.05
CA VAL A 169 6.32 16.07 8.42
C VAL A 169 5.21 17.01 7.96
N TYR A 170 4.30 16.46 7.17
CA TYR A 170 3.11 17.13 6.66
C TYR A 170 1.88 16.54 7.31
N THR A 171 0.90 17.39 7.61
CA THR A 171 -0.39 16.96 8.19
C THR A 171 -1.55 17.53 7.39
N ARG A 172 -2.60 16.74 7.28
CA ARG A 172 -3.87 17.16 6.66
C ARG A 172 -4.61 18.11 7.58
N ARG A 173 -5.20 19.16 7.00
CA ARG A 173 -6.10 20.08 7.69
C ARG A 173 -7.46 19.41 7.85
N LYS A 174 -8.27 19.91 8.80
CA LYS A 174 -9.68 19.49 8.97
C LYS A 174 -10.52 19.68 7.70
N SER A 175 -10.14 20.61 6.83
CA SER A 175 -10.78 20.84 5.52
C SER A 175 -10.50 19.73 4.50
N GLY A 176 -9.61 18.78 4.79
CA GLY A 176 -9.22 17.72 3.86
C GLY A 176 -8.06 18.08 2.93
N GLU A 177 -7.43 19.24 3.06
CA GLU A 177 -6.25 19.61 2.28
C GLU A 177 -4.95 19.36 3.05
N TRP A 178 -3.88 18.99 2.34
CA TRP A 178 -2.55 18.88 2.94
C TRP A 178 -1.97 20.26 3.28
N ASN A 179 -1.45 20.42 4.49
CA ASN A 179 -0.76 21.65 4.88
C ASN A 179 0.68 21.67 4.33
N ILE A 180 0.84 21.98 3.04
CA ILE A 180 2.13 21.92 2.35
C ILE A 180 3.05 23.13 2.59
N SER A 181 2.50 24.27 3.01
CA SER A 181 3.26 25.51 3.14
C SER A 181 4.07 25.63 4.43
N THR A 182 3.72 24.87 5.46
CA THR A 182 4.31 24.96 6.81
C THR A 182 4.53 23.57 7.41
N PRO A 183 5.38 22.72 6.80
CA PRO A 183 5.70 21.44 7.40
C PRO A 183 6.52 21.60 8.67
N ILE A 184 6.48 20.59 9.54
CA ILE A 184 7.50 20.45 10.58
C ILE A 184 8.78 19.98 9.89
N VAL A 185 9.90 20.67 10.15
CA VAL A 185 11.21 20.31 9.60
C VAL A 185 12.09 19.84 10.76
N LEU A 186 12.64 18.64 10.59
CA LEU A 186 13.61 18.01 11.48
C LEU A 186 14.96 18.04 10.77
N GLU A 187 15.93 18.73 11.34
CA GLU A 187 17.26 18.90 10.74
C GLU A 187 18.32 18.08 11.48
N SER A 188 19.35 17.63 10.76
CA SER A 188 20.51 17.02 11.39
C SER A 188 21.36 18.05 12.13
N TYR A 189 22.02 17.61 13.21
CA TYR A 189 23.01 18.41 13.92
C TYR A 189 24.34 18.38 13.14
N GLN A 190 24.83 19.57 12.76
CA GLN A 190 26.25 19.91 12.52
C GLN A 190 27.00 19.51 11.23
N SER A 191 26.37 19.20 10.09
CA SER A 191 27.10 19.41 8.82
C SER A 191 26.22 19.59 7.59
N ASP A 192 26.41 20.71 6.90
CA ASP A 192 25.83 20.98 5.57
C ASP A 192 26.52 20.18 4.44
N HIS A 193 27.55 19.38 4.75
CA HIS A 193 28.50 18.87 3.77
C HIS A 193 28.46 17.36 3.54
N TYR A 194 27.89 16.56 4.46
CA TYR A 194 27.80 15.10 4.30
C TYR A 194 26.34 14.68 4.20
N GLY A 195 25.93 14.18 3.03
CA GLY A 195 24.54 13.87 2.72
C GLY A 195 24.01 12.65 3.47
N PHE A 196 23.32 12.88 4.59
CA PHE A 196 22.59 11.84 5.32
C PHE A 196 21.28 11.54 4.61
N SER A 197 21.09 10.33 4.07
CA SER A 197 19.75 9.87 3.69
C SER A 197 19.03 9.39 4.94
N TRP A 198 17.80 9.87 5.14
CA TRP A 198 16.96 9.47 6.25
C TRP A 198 15.99 8.37 5.84
N ASP A 199 15.93 7.32 6.65
CA ASP A 199 14.83 6.37 6.67
C ASP A 199 13.82 6.80 7.75
N VAL A 200 12.53 6.74 7.47
CA VAL A 200 11.47 7.29 8.32
C VAL A 200 10.33 6.30 8.49
N CYS A 201 9.77 6.22 9.70
CA CYS A 201 8.63 5.35 9.99
C CYS A 201 7.73 6.00 11.05
N LEU A 202 6.46 6.21 10.72
CA LEU A 202 5.43 6.69 11.64
C LEU A 202 4.75 5.51 12.35
N ASP A 203 4.27 5.75 13.57
CA ASP A 203 3.27 4.89 14.18
C ASP A 203 1.88 5.10 13.54
N ALA A 204 0.91 4.25 13.87
CA ALA A 204 -0.41 4.30 13.26
C ALA A 204 -1.15 5.61 13.56
N ALA A 205 -0.90 6.23 14.72
CA ALA A 205 -1.51 7.49 15.11
C ALA A 205 -0.86 8.73 14.46
N GLY A 206 0.36 8.61 13.93
CA GLY A 206 1.18 9.77 13.55
C GLY A 206 1.64 10.60 14.76
N GLY A 207 1.81 9.92 15.91
CA GLY A 207 2.24 10.46 17.20
C GLY A 207 3.70 10.16 17.53
N CYS A 208 4.29 9.15 16.91
CA CYS A 208 5.68 8.76 17.06
C CYS A 208 6.33 8.63 15.68
N LEU A 209 7.50 9.25 15.50
CA LEU A 209 8.26 9.20 14.26
C LEU A 209 9.65 8.67 14.56
N ALA A 210 9.95 7.47 14.06
CA ALA A 210 11.28 6.89 14.07
C ALA A 210 12.08 7.38 12.87
N LEU A 211 13.36 7.65 13.10
CA LEU A 211 14.31 8.15 12.10
C LEU A 211 15.61 7.35 12.19
N ALA A 212 16.16 7.00 11.04
CA ALA A 212 17.54 6.51 10.91
C ALA A 212 18.28 7.35 9.88
N ALA A 213 19.47 7.81 10.24
CA ALA A 213 20.37 8.52 9.34
C ALA A 213 21.65 7.70 9.14
N SER A 214 22.07 7.55 7.89
CA SER A 214 23.41 7.06 7.55
C SER A 214 24.19 8.16 6.83
N GLY A 215 25.28 8.61 7.45
CA GLY A 215 26.16 9.64 6.88
C GLY A 215 27.00 9.13 5.72
N ALA A 216 27.61 10.06 4.99
CA ALA A 216 28.52 9.76 3.89
C ALA A 216 29.79 8.99 4.34
N ASN A 217 30.23 9.22 5.59
CA ASN A 217 31.22 8.40 6.26
C ASN A 217 30.48 7.41 7.16
N SER A 218 30.64 6.10 6.92
CA SER A 218 29.89 5.03 7.60
C SER A 218 30.02 5.01 9.12
N SER A 219 30.93 5.80 9.71
CA SER A 219 31.12 6.00 11.15
C SER A 219 30.05 6.86 11.84
N GLU A 220 29.24 7.61 11.09
CA GLU A 220 28.22 8.51 11.63
C GLU A 220 26.83 8.02 11.24
N LYS A 221 26.21 7.26 12.13
CA LYS A 221 24.80 6.88 11.99
C LYS A 221 24.08 7.05 13.31
N ARG A 222 22.78 7.33 13.24
CA ARG A 222 21.94 7.59 14.41
C ARG A 222 20.56 7.01 14.19
N VAL A 223 19.98 6.55 15.29
CA VAL A 223 18.58 6.14 15.36
C VAL A 223 17.94 6.93 16.49
N GLY A 224 16.78 7.52 16.22
CA GLY A 224 16.04 8.31 17.19
C GLY A 224 14.56 8.28 16.93
N VAL A 225 13.80 8.72 17.92
CA VAL A 225 12.37 8.98 17.78
C VAL A 225 12.04 10.40 18.18
N HIS A 226 11.16 11.02 17.42
CA HIS A 226 10.48 12.24 17.79
C HIS A 226 9.06 11.91 18.24
N MET A 227 8.59 12.61 19.27
CA MET A 227 7.27 12.41 19.83
C MET A 227 6.39 13.62 19.53
N ARG A 228 5.14 13.38 19.17
CA ARG A 228 4.10 14.40 19.04
C ARG A 228 3.21 14.36 20.27
N THR A 229 3.14 15.47 21.00
CA THR A 229 2.28 15.61 22.19
C THR A 229 1.33 16.76 21.97
N ASN A 230 0.02 16.52 22.17
CA ASN A 230 -1.04 17.53 21.96
C ASN A 230 -0.97 18.23 20.59
N GLY A 231 -0.65 17.46 19.55
CA GLY A 231 -0.56 17.95 18.17
C GLY A 231 0.77 18.61 17.80
N VAL A 232 1.70 18.80 18.73
CA VAL A 232 3.00 19.46 18.51
C VAL A 232 4.13 18.44 18.55
N TRP A 233 5.01 18.45 17.55
CA TRP A 233 6.22 17.62 17.52
C TRP A 233 7.31 18.21 18.42
N ASP A 234 7.88 17.39 19.30
CA ASP A 234 9.09 17.76 20.03
C ASP A 234 10.32 17.61 19.14
N VAL A 235 10.66 18.70 18.46
CA VAL A 235 11.83 18.78 17.57
C VAL A 235 13.13 19.06 18.35
N ILE A 236 13.04 19.46 19.61
CA ILE A 236 14.17 19.93 20.42
C ILE A 236 14.75 18.77 21.25
N LYS A 237 13.90 17.87 21.75
CA LYS A 237 14.30 16.76 22.63
C LYS A 237 13.91 15.39 22.06
N PRO A 238 14.46 14.99 20.91
CA PRO A 238 14.36 13.60 20.45
C PRO A 238 14.95 12.62 21.46
N VAL A 239 14.42 11.41 21.45
CA VAL A 239 15.00 10.27 22.16
C VAL A 239 15.98 9.58 21.22
N TRP A 240 17.28 9.71 21.49
CA TRP A 240 18.34 9.04 20.73
C TRP A 240 18.71 7.71 21.38
N PHE A 241 18.88 6.68 20.54
CA PHE A 241 19.30 5.35 20.96
C PHE A 241 20.83 5.23 20.84
N PRO A 242 21.53 4.87 21.92
CA PRO A 242 22.98 4.67 21.87
C PRO A 242 23.33 3.40 21.09
N ALA A 243 24.50 3.39 20.44
CA ALA A 243 25.07 2.14 19.95
C ALA A 243 25.39 1.23 21.16
N PRO A 244 25.00 -0.06 21.15
CA PRO A 244 25.22 -1.01 22.25
C PRO A 244 26.70 -1.26 22.56
N SER A 245 27.60 -1.00 21.61
CA SER A 245 29.05 -1.05 21.84
C SER A 245 29.81 -0.05 20.97
N ARG A 246 31.08 0.20 21.33
CA ARG A 246 31.98 1.08 20.55
C ARG A 246 32.34 0.53 19.18
N THR A 247 32.15 -0.77 18.97
CA THR A 247 32.42 -1.50 17.73
C THR A 247 31.22 -1.55 16.80
N GLU A 248 30.07 -0.99 17.21
CA GLU A 248 28.80 -1.07 16.49
C GLU A 248 28.33 0.31 16.04
N ILE A 249 27.54 0.35 14.95
CA ILE A 249 26.99 1.58 14.35
C ILE A 249 25.53 1.36 13.95
N PHE A 250 24.66 2.31 14.33
CA PHE A 250 23.20 2.21 14.28
C PHE A 250 22.55 3.01 13.15
N GLY A 251 21.70 2.40 12.31
CA GLY A 251 20.89 3.14 11.34
C GLY A 251 20.99 2.63 9.91
N LEU A 252 20.97 1.31 9.73
CA LEU A 252 20.96 0.66 8.41
C LEU A 252 19.56 0.32 7.90
N GLY A 253 18.61 0.21 8.81
CA GLY A 253 17.18 0.05 8.55
C GLY A 253 16.44 0.21 9.87
N ILE A 254 15.22 0.73 9.82
CA ILE A 254 14.35 0.89 10.99
C ILE A 254 12.95 0.39 10.72
N SER A 255 12.25 -0.02 11.78
CA SER A 255 10.82 -0.30 11.70
C SER A 255 10.17 -0.06 13.06
N LEU A 256 8.99 0.56 13.04
CA LEU A 256 8.20 0.90 14.23
C LEU A 256 6.83 0.21 14.11
N ASN A 257 6.33 -0.34 15.21
CA ASN A 257 4.97 -0.91 15.21
C ASN A 257 3.88 0.17 15.28
N ALA A 258 2.63 -0.22 15.06
CA ALA A 258 1.50 0.71 15.03
C ALA A 258 1.26 1.45 16.37
N ALA A 259 1.59 0.82 17.49
CA ALA A 259 1.46 1.44 18.81
C ALA A 259 2.57 2.46 19.12
N GLY A 260 3.64 2.50 18.33
CA GLY A 260 4.79 3.38 18.57
C GLY A 260 5.58 3.01 19.83
N ASP A 261 5.54 1.75 20.23
CA ASP A 261 6.16 1.23 21.46
C ASP A 261 7.23 0.15 21.22
N CYS A 262 7.40 -0.32 19.98
CA CYS A 262 8.45 -1.26 19.60
C CYS A 262 9.19 -0.74 18.37
N LEU A 263 10.47 -0.40 18.54
CA LEU A 263 11.36 0.06 17.49
C LEU A 263 12.43 -0.99 17.23
N VAL A 264 12.60 -1.40 15.98
CA VAL A 264 13.70 -2.25 15.55
C VAL A 264 14.68 -1.42 14.74
N ALA A 265 15.97 -1.60 15.01
CA ALA A 265 17.04 -0.87 14.36
C ALA A 265 18.18 -1.79 13.96
N GLY A 266 18.55 -1.72 12.67
CA GLY A 266 19.69 -2.41 12.10
C GLY A 266 21.03 -1.78 12.51
N CYS A 267 22.01 -2.64 12.77
CA CYS A 267 23.32 -2.30 13.28
C CYS A 267 24.41 -3.03 12.48
N GLU A 268 25.52 -2.37 12.16
CA GLU A 268 26.71 -3.04 11.62
C GLU A 268 27.91 -2.91 12.55
N TYR A 269 28.79 -3.91 12.48
CA TYR A 269 30.08 -3.86 13.14
C TYR A 269 31.07 -3.02 12.33
N LYS A 270 31.99 -2.36 13.05
CA LYS A 270 33.12 -1.64 12.47
C LYS A 270 34.13 -2.62 11.85
N PRO A 271 34.82 -2.22 10.77
CA PRO A 271 35.91 -3.00 10.20
C PRO A 271 36.95 -3.41 11.28
N PRO A 272 37.57 -4.61 11.17
CA PRO A 272 37.48 -5.56 10.05
C PRO A 272 36.29 -6.53 10.11
N THR A 273 35.44 -6.46 11.14
CA THR A 273 34.29 -7.35 11.28
C THR A 273 33.16 -6.90 10.36
N LEU A 274 32.96 -7.58 9.24
CA LEU A 274 31.92 -7.28 8.24
C LEU A 274 30.61 -8.04 8.52
N HIS A 275 30.13 -8.01 9.76
CA HIS A 275 28.84 -8.56 10.14
C HIS A 275 27.85 -7.45 10.50
N SER A 276 26.57 -7.78 10.51
CA SER A 276 25.52 -6.91 11.02
C SER A 276 24.54 -7.69 11.90
N THR A 277 23.80 -6.95 12.69
CA THR A 277 22.78 -7.45 13.61
C THR A 277 21.67 -6.40 13.70
N PHE A 278 20.72 -6.60 14.59
CA PHE A 278 19.70 -5.62 14.90
C PHE A 278 19.29 -5.72 16.35
N TYR A 279 18.66 -4.65 16.82
CA TYR A 279 18.20 -4.53 18.19
C TYR A 279 16.75 -4.06 18.22
N MET A 280 15.98 -4.60 19.16
CA MET A 280 14.61 -4.16 19.40
C MET A 280 14.52 -3.44 20.74
N PHE A 281 14.03 -2.21 20.69
CA PHE A 281 13.80 -1.36 21.84
C PHE A 281 12.32 -1.32 22.13
N THR A 282 11.97 -1.32 23.42
CA THR A 282 10.58 -1.28 23.85
C THR A 282 10.31 -0.02 24.65
N ARG A 283 9.07 0.45 24.56
CA ARG A 283 8.58 1.60 25.29
C ARG A 283 7.50 1.14 26.26
N THR A 284 7.61 1.54 27.52
CA THR A 284 6.61 1.23 28.54
C THR A 284 6.29 2.49 29.32
N ASN A 285 5.00 2.79 29.50
CA ASN A 285 4.53 3.99 30.18
C ASN A 285 5.18 5.29 29.65
N GLY A 286 5.37 5.37 28.34
CA GLY A 286 5.96 6.53 27.68
C GLY A 286 7.49 6.60 27.68
N ILE A 287 8.19 5.67 28.34
CA ILE A 287 9.65 5.65 28.49
C ILE A 287 10.24 4.53 27.63
N TRP A 288 11.24 4.85 26.81
CA TRP A 288 12.00 3.86 26.04
C TRP A 288 13.09 3.22 26.89
N ASP A 289 13.13 1.89 26.94
CA ASP A 289 14.28 1.15 27.47
C ASP A 289 15.39 1.14 26.42
N ARG A 290 16.39 2.00 26.62
CA ARG A 290 17.53 2.19 25.72
C ARG A 290 18.75 1.38 26.12
N GLU A 291 18.77 0.85 27.34
CA GLU A 291 19.94 0.18 27.91
C GLU A 291 19.80 -1.35 27.83
N ASN A 292 18.56 -1.87 27.76
CA ASN A 292 18.31 -3.31 27.69
C ASN A 292 17.50 -3.69 26.42
N PRO A 293 18.02 -3.44 25.20
CA PRO A 293 17.34 -3.89 24.01
C PRO A 293 17.28 -5.41 23.93
N ILE A 294 16.19 -5.92 23.35
CA ILE A 294 16.06 -7.33 22.99
C ILE A 294 17.04 -7.63 21.85
N LYS A 295 17.83 -8.68 22.02
CA LYS A 295 18.83 -9.15 21.06
C LYS A 295 18.33 -10.42 20.39
N PHE A 296 18.61 -10.53 19.10
CA PHE A 296 18.30 -11.73 18.33
C PHE A 296 19.61 -12.43 17.95
N PRO A 297 19.70 -13.77 18.07
CA PRO A 297 20.83 -14.53 17.58
C PRO A 297 21.08 -14.25 16.10
N VAL A 298 22.32 -13.90 15.75
CA VAL A 298 22.71 -13.75 14.35
C VAL A 298 22.98 -15.14 13.79
N PRO A 299 22.34 -15.56 12.69
CA PRO A 299 22.63 -16.83 12.05
C PRO A 299 24.11 -16.91 11.68
N SER A 300 24.73 -18.08 11.89
CA SER A 300 26.13 -18.29 11.52
C SER A 300 26.36 -17.96 10.04
N SER A 301 27.50 -17.33 9.72
CA SER A 301 27.91 -16.91 8.37
C SER A 301 26.92 -15.99 7.62
N SER A 302 25.97 -15.36 8.33
CA SER A 302 25.05 -14.39 7.74
C SER A 302 25.70 -13.01 7.57
N LEU A 303 25.94 -12.64 6.31
CA LEU A 303 26.28 -11.28 5.93
C LEU A 303 25.02 -10.42 5.88
N ASP A 304 25.15 -9.11 6.06
CA ASP A 304 24.08 -8.11 5.91
C ASP A 304 22.79 -8.34 6.74
N PHE A 305 22.82 -9.27 7.70
CA PHE A 305 21.72 -9.57 8.59
C PHE A 305 21.25 -8.33 9.36
N GLY A 306 19.97 -7.97 9.26
CA GLY A 306 19.43 -6.80 9.95
C GLY A 306 19.62 -5.47 9.22
N LYS A 307 20.14 -5.44 7.99
CA LYS A 307 20.22 -4.19 7.20
C LYS A 307 18.90 -3.78 6.55
N ALA A 308 17.98 -4.71 6.35
CA ALA A 308 16.60 -4.42 5.96
C ALA A 308 15.67 -5.21 6.87
N ILE A 309 14.66 -4.54 7.41
CA ILE A 309 13.83 -5.02 8.52
C ILE A 309 12.38 -4.53 8.30
N ALA A 310 11.41 -5.37 8.62
CA ALA A 310 10.01 -4.98 8.73
C ALA A 310 9.38 -5.61 9.98
N LEU A 311 8.75 -4.79 10.82
CA LEU A 311 7.95 -5.22 11.96
C LEU A 311 6.47 -5.05 11.59
N SER A 312 5.66 -6.09 11.81
CA SER A 312 4.20 -6.01 11.64
C SER A 312 3.60 -4.92 12.55
N ALA A 313 2.49 -4.31 12.12
CA ALA A 313 1.78 -3.31 12.93
C ALA A 313 1.45 -3.80 14.35
N ALA A 314 1.06 -5.07 14.50
CA ALA A 314 0.78 -5.69 15.80
C ALA A 314 2.02 -5.90 16.69
N GLY A 315 3.24 -5.73 16.15
CA GLY A 315 4.49 -5.94 16.88
C GLY A 315 4.83 -7.41 17.18
N ASN A 316 4.17 -8.37 16.52
CA ASN A 316 4.29 -9.81 16.81
C ASN A 316 4.97 -10.63 15.70
N CYS A 317 5.28 -10.02 14.55
CA CYS A 317 6.00 -10.66 13.46
C CYS A 317 7.10 -9.73 12.97
N LEU A 318 8.32 -10.23 12.89
CA LEU A 318 9.49 -9.48 12.48
C LEU A 318 10.18 -10.19 11.32
N ALA A 319 10.25 -9.54 10.16
CA ALA A 319 10.98 -10.02 8.99
C ALA A 319 12.31 -9.28 8.86
N VAL A 320 13.37 -10.02 8.58
CA VAL A 320 14.74 -9.48 8.47
C VAL A 320 15.44 -10.11 7.28
N HIS A 321 16.04 -9.29 6.44
CA HIS A 321 16.91 -9.78 5.36
C HIS A 321 18.30 -10.13 5.89
N GLY A 322 18.87 -11.20 5.33
CA GLY A 322 20.27 -11.56 5.48
C GLY A 322 20.68 -12.61 4.44
N TYR A 323 21.87 -13.18 4.60
CA TYR A 323 22.32 -14.32 3.79
C TYR A 323 22.40 -15.58 4.65
N ASP A 324 21.97 -16.73 4.13
CA ASP A 324 22.25 -18.04 4.71
C ASP A 324 23.50 -18.60 4.01
N ASP A 325 24.42 -19.18 4.78
CA ASP A 325 25.72 -19.67 4.31
C ASP A 325 26.47 -18.66 3.42
N SER A 326 26.43 -17.38 3.80
CA SER A 326 27.02 -16.23 3.10
C SER A 326 26.59 -15.97 1.65
N THR A 327 25.75 -16.82 1.04
CA THR A 327 25.48 -16.78 -0.41
C THR A 327 24.00 -16.81 -0.76
N ILE A 328 23.16 -17.36 0.11
CA ILE A 328 21.74 -17.57 -0.15
C ILE A 328 20.93 -16.41 0.44
N SER A 329 20.39 -15.54 -0.42
CA SER A 329 19.54 -14.43 0.03
C SER A 329 18.29 -14.97 0.73
N THR A 330 18.09 -14.59 1.99
CA THR A 330 17.10 -15.19 2.88
C THR A 330 16.35 -14.11 3.65
N ILE A 331 15.02 -14.24 3.74
CA ILE A 331 14.22 -13.50 4.72
C ILE A 331 14.01 -14.40 5.92
N TYR A 332 14.48 -13.95 7.08
CA TYR A 332 14.27 -14.58 8.37
C TYR A 332 13.04 -13.96 9.04
N VAL A 333 12.06 -14.78 9.39
CA VAL A 333 10.83 -14.34 10.06
C VAL A 333 10.80 -14.89 11.48
N TYR A 334 10.78 -13.97 12.45
CA TYR A 334 10.61 -14.24 13.86
C TYR A 334 9.17 -13.99 14.25
N THR A 335 8.64 -14.79 15.17
CA THR A 335 7.27 -14.64 15.66
C THR A 335 7.26 -14.48 17.17
N ARG A 336 6.35 -13.64 17.66
CA ARG A 336 6.11 -13.40 19.06
C ARG A 336 4.79 -14.03 19.46
N THR A 337 4.82 -14.94 20.43
CA THR A 337 3.64 -15.61 20.97
C THR A 337 3.57 -15.36 22.46
N ASN A 338 2.42 -14.88 22.96
CA ASN A 338 2.22 -14.58 24.39
C ASN A 338 3.33 -13.68 24.98
N GLY A 339 3.80 -12.70 24.20
CA GLY A 339 4.83 -11.76 24.62
C GLY A 339 6.28 -12.26 24.49
N ILE A 340 6.50 -13.52 24.09
CA ILE A 340 7.83 -14.14 23.95
C ILE A 340 8.19 -14.31 22.48
N TRP A 341 9.38 -13.85 22.08
CA TRP A 341 9.92 -14.08 20.74
C TRP A 341 10.55 -15.47 20.63
N ASP A 342 10.22 -16.22 19.58
CA ASP A 342 11.01 -17.38 19.19
C ASP A 342 12.23 -16.90 18.40
N SER A 343 13.25 -16.43 19.13
CA SER A 343 14.47 -15.85 18.56
C SER A 343 15.45 -16.90 18.03
N GLU A 344 15.32 -18.16 18.43
CA GLU A 344 16.28 -19.22 18.07
C GLU A 344 15.86 -19.99 16.81
N ASN A 345 14.57 -20.02 16.48
CA ASN A 345 14.04 -20.80 15.37
C ASN A 345 13.33 -19.91 14.33
N PRO A 346 14.04 -18.98 13.66
CA PRO A 346 13.43 -18.17 12.62
C PRO A 346 12.97 -19.04 11.45
N ILE A 347 11.83 -18.67 10.88
CA ILE A 347 11.33 -19.26 9.65
C ILE A 347 12.12 -18.63 8.50
N LYS A 348 12.80 -19.47 7.71
CA LYS A 348 13.58 -19.02 6.55
C LYS A 348 12.74 -19.08 5.27
N PHE A 349 12.75 -17.97 4.53
CA PHE A 349 12.19 -17.85 3.19
C PHE A 349 13.33 -17.61 2.20
N MET A 350 13.32 -18.38 1.12
CA MET A 350 14.26 -18.27 0.00
C MET A 350 13.46 -18.17 -1.29
N ALA A 351 14.06 -17.58 -2.32
CA ALA A 351 13.42 -17.52 -3.64
C ALA A 351 13.12 -18.95 -4.15
N PRO A 352 12.01 -19.14 -4.90
CA PRO A 352 11.69 -20.44 -5.49
C PRO A 352 12.86 -21.01 -6.31
N LYS A 353 13.00 -22.35 -6.31
CA LYS A 353 14.16 -23.13 -6.82
C LYS A 353 14.42 -22.99 -8.33
N ASP A 354 14.79 -21.81 -8.77
CA ASP A 354 15.49 -21.56 -10.02
C ASP A 354 16.80 -20.87 -9.66
N GLU A 355 17.94 -21.44 -10.07
CA GLU A 355 19.30 -21.09 -9.64
C GLU A 355 19.67 -19.63 -9.90
N LEU A 356 18.87 -18.93 -10.71
CA LEU A 356 19.06 -17.54 -11.07
C LEU A 356 18.29 -16.55 -10.19
N ARG A 357 17.47 -16.94 -9.20
CA ARG A 357 16.66 -15.98 -8.42
C ARG A 357 17.18 -15.72 -7.01
N ARG A 358 17.08 -14.48 -6.55
CA ARG A 358 17.39 -14.07 -5.18
C ARG A 358 16.39 -13.05 -4.67
N PHE A 359 16.00 -13.18 -3.41
CA PHE A 359 15.26 -12.11 -2.75
C PHE A 359 16.11 -10.86 -2.60
N THR A 360 15.46 -9.71 -2.70
CA THR A 360 16.09 -8.41 -2.47
C THR A 360 15.84 -7.94 -1.04
N LYS A 361 16.36 -6.75 -0.73
CA LYS A 361 16.11 -6.06 0.55
C LYS A 361 14.74 -5.39 0.61
N VAL A 362 13.90 -5.59 -0.40
CA VAL A 362 12.59 -4.94 -0.54
C VAL A 362 11.51 -5.96 -0.16
N PHE A 363 10.90 -5.78 0.99
CA PHE A 363 9.82 -6.64 1.50
C PHE A 363 8.92 -5.86 2.45
N SER A 364 7.71 -6.36 2.66
CA SER A 364 6.71 -5.74 3.55
C SER A 364 5.86 -6.83 4.22
N LEU A 365 5.39 -6.52 5.44
CA LEU A 365 4.45 -7.34 6.22
C LEU A 365 3.12 -6.58 6.32
N ASN A 366 2.00 -7.31 6.34
CA ASN A 366 0.72 -6.72 6.75
C ASN A 366 0.64 -6.58 8.29
N ALA A 367 -0.48 -6.02 8.79
CA ALA A 367 -0.62 -5.66 10.19
C ALA A 367 -0.51 -6.84 11.17
N GLU A 368 -1.12 -7.97 10.82
CA GLU A 368 -1.09 -9.21 11.61
C GLU A 368 0.22 -10.00 11.43
N GLY A 369 1.01 -9.64 10.41
CA GLY A 369 2.23 -10.35 10.04
C GLY A 369 1.99 -11.78 9.57
N ASP A 370 0.82 -12.06 9.01
CA ASP A 370 0.46 -13.32 8.36
C ASP A 370 0.59 -13.26 6.83
N ARG A 371 0.92 -12.10 6.26
CA ARG A 371 1.28 -11.93 4.86
C ARG A 371 2.63 -11.25 4.75
N LEU A 372 3.53 -11.87 3.98
CA LEU A 372 4.87 -11.36 3.68
C LEU A 372 5.00 -11.24 2.17
N VAL A 373 5.26 -10.02 1.69
CA VAL A 373 5.58 -9.78 0.29
C VAL A 373 7.07 -9.49 0.13
N VAL A 374 7.72 -10.09 -0.86
CA VAL A 374 9.18 -10.00 -1.08
C VAL A 374 9.49 -9.79 -2.56
N GLY A 375 10.33 -8.80 -2.87
CA GLY A 375 10.88 -8.59 -4.20
C GLY A 375 11.96 -9.62 -4.54
N SER A 376 12.00 -10.06 -5.79
CA SER A 376 13.00 -11.00 -6.32
C SER A 376 13.65 -10.46 -7.60
N SER A 377 14.98 -10.54 -7.66
CA SER A 377 15.77 -10.18 -8.83
C SER A 377 16.52 -11.40 -9.39
N SER A 378 16.95 -11.33 -10.65
CA SER A 378 17.82 -12.36 -11.22
C SER A 378 19.28 -12.13 -10.80
N TYR A 379 20.05 -13.21 -10.71
CA TYR A 379 21.47 -13.20 -10.33
C TYR A 379 22.32 -12.39 -11.32
N GLN A 380 21.90 -12.37 -12.59
CA GLN A 380 22.60 -11.67 -13.66
C GLN A 380 22.22 -10.19 -13.78
N SER A 381 21.14 -9.74 -13.13
CA SER A 381 20.74 -8.34 -13.10
C SER A 381 20.54 -7.87 -11.65
N THR A 382 21.58 -7.28 -11.08
CA THR A 382 21.57 -6.81 -9.68
C THR A 382 20.64 -5.61 -9.41
N ASN A 383 20.09 -4.98 -10.46
CA ASN A 383 19.36 -3.73 -10.34
C ASN A 383 17.89 -3.80 -10.79
N VAL A 384 17.38 -4.99 -11.13
CA VAL A 384 16.00 -5.12 -11.65
C VAL A 384 15.28 -6.22 -10.88
N VAL A 385 14.46 -5.81 -9.90
CA VAL A 385 13.37 -6.67 -9.43
C VAL A 385 12.41 -6.86 -10.61
N ARG A 386 11.98 -8.09 -10.82
CA ARG A 386 11.05 -8.45 -11.92
C ARG A 386 9.83 -9.18 -11.43
N GLU A 387 9.92 -9.73 -10.23
CA GLU A 387 8.92 -10.61 -9.66
C GLU A 387 8.78 -10.28 -8.19
N VAL A 388 7.55 -10.33 -7.72
CA VAL A 388 7.21 -10.13 -6.33
C VAL A 388 6.46 -11.37 -5.87
N TYR A 389 6.82 -11.90 -4.71
CA TYR A 389 6.23 -13.10 -4.14
C TYR A 389 5.50 -12.77 -2.85
N LEU A 390 4.25 -13.23 -2.74
CA LEU A 390 3.43 -13.12 -1.54
C LEU A 390 3.29 -14.50 -0.89
N TYR A 391 3.78 -14.58 0.34
CA TYR A 391 3.64 -15.72 1.24
C TYR A 391 2.49 -15.44 2.20
N THR A 392 1.71 -16.47 2.54
CA THR A 392 0.59 -16.37 3.47
C THR A 392 0.75 -17.41 4.58
N ARG A 393 0.45 -17.00 5.81
CA ARG A 393 0.39 -17.84 7.01
C ARG A 393 -1.05 -18.10 7.37
N THR A 394 -1.45 -19.37 7.38
CA THR A 394 -2.79 -19.80 7.77
C THR A 394 -2.68 -20.75 8.95
N ASN A 395 -3.43 -20.50 10.03
CA ASN A 395 -3.40 -21.32 11.25
C ASN A 395 -1.98 -21.54 11.82
N GLY A 396 -1.14 -20.49 11.76
CA GLY A 396 0.24 -20.52 12.25
C GLY A 396 1.26 -21.14 11.27
N ILE A 397 0.84 -21.66 10.12
CA ILE A 397 1.72 -22.32 9.15
C ILE A 397 1.88 -21.44 7.91
N TRP A 398 3.12 -21.12 7.54
CA TRP A 398 3.43 -20.41 6.29
C TRP A 398 3.42 -21.38 5.11
N ASP A 399 2.65 -21.06 4.07
CA ASP A 399 2.76 -21.74 2.79
C ASP A 399 4.00 -21.21 2.04
N ARG A 400 5.11 -21.94 2.17
CA ARG A 400 6.39 -21.60 1.53
C ARG A 400 6.55 -22.24 0.15
N GLU A 401 5.69 -23.18 -0.20
CA GLU A 401 5.80 -23.97 -1.44
C GLU A 401 4.98 -23.35 -2.57
N ASN A 402 3.86 -22.69 -2.24
CA ASN A 402 2.95 -22.10 -3.23
C ASN A 402 2.75 -20.59 -3.02
N PRO A 403 3.81 -19.76 -3.06
CA PRO A 403 3.63 -18.32 -3.00
C PRO A 403 2.88 -17.79 -4.22
N ILE A 404 2.08 -16.76 -4.01
CA ILE A 404 1.46 -16.02 -5.12
C ILE A 404 2.54 -15.17 -5.78
N LYS A 405 2.71 -15.33 -7.10
CA LYS A 405 3.68 -14.60 -7.89
C LYS A 405 3.02 -13.45 -8.64
N PHE A 406 3.54 -12.24 -8.45
CA PHE A 406 3.22 -11.05 -9.23
C PHE A 406 4.36 -10.79 -10.21
N SER A 407 4.02 -10.50 -11.46
CA SER A 407 4.97 -10.13 -12.51
C SER A 407 4.55 -8.79 -13.10
N ALA A 408 5.51 -8.04 -13.63
CA ALA A 408 5.21 -6.81 -14.35
C ALA A 408 4.20 -7.09 -15.49
N PRO A 409 3.07 -6.35 -15.58
CA PRO A 409 2.10 -6.53 -16.67
C PRO A 409 2.67 -6.23 -18.07
N THR A 410 3.78 -5.51 -18.13
CA THR A 410 4.50 -5.13 -19.35
C THR A 410 6.00 -5.44 -19.19
N SER A 411 6.83 -5.20 -20.20
CA SER A 411 8.30 -5.29 -20.08
C SER A 411 8.92 -4.17 -19.22
N ASP A 412 8.19 -3.63 -18.26
CA ASP A 412 8.65 -2.56 -17.39
C ASP A 412 9.85 -3.01 -16.55
N VAL A 413 10.83 -2.12 -16.50
CA VAL A 413 12.01 -2.28 -15.65
C VAL A 413 11.70 -1.80 -14.24
N TYR A 414 12.47 -2.26 -13.26
CA TYR A 414 12.38 -1.88 -11.85
C TYR A 414 11.08 -2.29 -11.11
N PHE A 415 10.24 -3.13 -11.71
CA PHE A 415 9.03 -3.66 -11.05
C PHE A 415 9.36 -4.36 -9.73
N GLY A 416 8.89 -3.82 -8.60
CA GLY A 416 9.15 -4.38 -7.27
C GLY A 416 10.42 -3.85 -6.60
N ASN A 417 11.06 -2.80 -7.14
CA ASN A 417 12.13 -2.09 -6.43
C ASN A 417 11.62 -1.35 -5.18
N PHE A 418 10.32 -1.05 -5.13
CA PHE A 418 9.60 -0.60 -3.95
C PHE A 418 8.24 -1.29 -3.94
N LEU A 419 7.77 -1.67 -2.75
CA LEU A 419 6.47 -2.31 -2.60
C LEU A 419 5.96 -2.14 -1.17
N GLU A 420 4.65 -2.25 -0.99
CA GLU A 420 4.02 -2.16 0.32
C GLU A 420 2.65 -2.85 0.33
N LEU A 421 2.37 -3.57 1.43
CA LEU A 421 1.04 -4.07 1.75
C LEU A 421 0.29 -3.07 2.62
N ASN A 422 -1.02 -2.96 2.44
CA ASN A 422 -1.86 -2.33 3.46
C ASN A 422 -1.99 -3.24 4.70
N ASP A 423 -2.59 -2.72 5.78
CA ASP A 423 -2.74 -3.47 7.05
C ASP A 423 -3.46 -4.81 6.87
N ALA A 424 -4.52 -4.86 6.06
CA ALA A 424 -5.25 -6.10 5.80
C ALA A 424 -4.46 -7.08 4.92
N GLY A 425 -3.49 -6.56 4.15
CA GLY A 425 -2.73 -7.30 3.14
C GLY A 425 -3.57 -7.76 1.95
N ASP A 426 -4.68 -7.06 1.67
CA ASP A 426 -5.54 -7.25 0.50
C ASP A 426 -5.30 -6.18 -0.60
N ARG A 427 -4.38 -5.24 -0.35
CA ARG A 427 -3.85 -4.29 -1.33
C ARG A 427 -2.34 -4.37 -1.34
N LEU A 428 -1.76 -4.39 -2.53
CA LEU A 428 -0.31 -4.37 -2.76
C LEU A 428 0.04 -3.28 -3.77
N ALA A 429 0.80 -2.28 -3.34
CA ALA A 429 1.40 -1.31 -4.24
C ALA A 429 2.80 -1.79 -4.66
N VAL A 430 3.11 -1.71 -5.95
CA VAL A 430 4.41 -2.13 -6.52
C VAL A 430 4.93 -1.04 -7.44
N GLY A 431 6.06 -0.46 -7.08
CA GLY A 431 6.76 0.54 -7.86
C GLY A 431 7.41 -0.08 -9.10
N ALA A 432 7.36 0.63 -10.22
CA ALA A 432 8.04 0.31 -11.45
C ALA A 432 8.55 1.61 -12.09
N ALA A 433 9.26 1.50 -13.21
CA ALA A 433 9.80 2.68 -13.86
C ALA A 433 8.67 3.61 -14.37
N SER A 434 8.65 4.85 -13.88
CA SER A 434 7.64 5.89 -14.18
C SER A 434 6.19 5.53 -13.85
N ARG A 435 5.96 4.51 -13.01
CA ARG A 435 4.59 4.12 -12.62
C ARG A 435 4.54 3.31 -11.33
N VAL A 436 3.33 3.14 -10.81
CA VAL A 436 3.02 2.23 -9.71
C VAL A 436 1.83 1.35 -10.11
N TYR A 437 1.93 0.06 -9.85
CA TYR A 437 0.83 -0.88 -9.97
C TYR A 437 0.20 -1.10 -8.60
N VAL A 438 -1.12 -1.03 -8.54
CA VAL A 438 -1.89 -1.35 -7.34
C VAL A 438 -2.73 -2.59 -7.62
N TYR A 439 -2.39 -3.66 -6.92
CA TYR A 439 -3.12 -4.92 -6.94
C TYR A 439 -4.12 -4.94 -5.77
N THR A 440 -5.28 -5.50 -6.05
CA THR A 440 -6.43 -5.62 -5.18
C THR A 440 -6.83 -7.09 -5.09
N CYS A 441 -6.90 -7.60 -3.88
CA CYS A 441 -7.49 -8.89 -3.58
C CYS A 441 -8.96 -8.71 -3.20
N LEU A 442 -9.86 -9.40 -3.91
CA LEU A 442 -11.27 -9.47 -3.58
C LEU A 442 -11.70 -10.93 -3.62
N ASN A 443 -12.32 -11.43 -2.53
CA ASN A 443 -12.74 -12.83 -2.40
C ASN A 443 -11.59 -13.81 -2.71
N ASP A 444 -10.43 -13.57 -2.09
CA ASP A 444 -9.18 -14.34 -2.26
C ASP A 444 -8.65 -14.39 -3.70
N LYS A 445 -9.08 -13.46 -4.57
CA LYS A 445 -8.59 -13.35 -5.94
C LYS A 445 -7.97 -11.97 -6.17
N TRP A 446 -6.70 -11.98 -6.56
CA TRP A 446 -5.98 -10.79 -6.98
C TRP A 446 -6.33 -10.44 -8.43
N ASN A 447 -6.49 -9.15 -8.74
CA ASN A 447 -6.68 -8.62 -10.09
C ASN A 447 -5.39 -8.63 -10.93
N MET A 448 -4.76 -9.80 -11.07
CA MET A 448 -3.44 -9.94 -11.70
C MET A 448 -3.38 -9.44 -13.15
N GLU A 449 -4.46 -9.60 -13.89
CA GLU A 449 -4.54 -9.26 -15.32
C GLU A 449 -4.71 -7.76 -15.56
N THR A 450 -5.42 -7.09 -14.65
CA THR A 450 -5.80 -5.67 -14.78
C THR A 450 -5.61 -4.94 -13.45
N PRO A 451 -4.36 -4.83 -12.95
CA PRO A 451 -4.07 -3.98 -11.80
C PRO A 451 -4.36 -2.52 -12.14
N MET A 452 -4.67 -1.72 -11.13
CA MET A 452 -4.74 -0.28 -11.30
C MET A 452 -3.33 0.23 -11.59
N GLU A 453 -3.20 1.09 -12.59
CA GLU A 453 -1.94 1.68 -12.99
C GLU A 453 -1.93 3.18 -12.72
N ILE A 454 -0.90 3.65 -12.02
CA ILE A 454 -0.70 5.06 -11.70
C ILE A 454 0.56 5.52 -12.43
N LEU A 455 0.37 6.35 -13.44
CA LEU A 455 1.46 6.89 -14.26
C LEU A 455 2.09 8.12 -13.61
N ASN A 456 3.38 8.33 -13.89
CA ASN A 456 4.12 9.53 -13.50
C ASN A 456 3.40 10.82 -13.93
N PRO A 457 2.92 11.65 -12.98
CA PRO A 457 2.14 12.85 -13.30
C PRO A 457 2.90 13.94 -14.02
N SER A 458 4.24 13.92 -13.98
CA SER A 458 5.07 14.87 -14.73
C SER A 458 5.02 14.64 -16.25
N GLY A 459 4.45 13.51 -16.70
CA GLY A 459 4.40 13.13 -18.11
C GLY A 459 5.75 12.70 -18.69
N ASN A 460 6.80 12.67 -17.89
CA ASN A 460 8.11 12.24 -18.34
C ASN A 460 8.20 10.71 -18.36
N SER A 461 8.41 10.14 -19.54
CA SER A 461 8.47 8.69 -19.77
C SER A 461 9.90 8.12 -19.67
N ASP A 462 10.90 8.97 -19.48
CA ASP A 462 12.32 8.61 -19.49
C ASP A 462 12.82 7.94 -18.19
N ASN A 463 11.95 7.76 -17.18
CA ASN A 463 12.26 7.22 -15.85
C ASN A 463 13.31 8.01 -15.05
N LEU A 464 13.71 9.21 -15.50
CA LEU A 464 14.84 9.94 -14.90
C LEU A 464 14.48 10.69 -13.62
N ASN A 465 13.19 10.95 -13.37
CA ASN A 465 12.73 11.66 -12.18
C ASN A 465 12.57 10.76 -10.94
N GLY A 466 12.71 9.43 -11.10
CA GLY A 466 12.60 8.48 -10.00
C GLY A 466 11.17 8.27 -9.47
N PHE A 467 10.13 8.62 -10.22
CA PHE A 467 8.75 8.25 -9.90
C PHE A 467 8.57 6.72 -9.93
N GLY A 468 7.74 6.19 -9.03
CA GLY A 468 7.68 4.76 -8.72
C GLY A 468 8.76 4.32 -7.71
N GLY A 469 9.40 5.30 -7.06
CA GLY A 469 10.38 5.13 -5.99
C GLY A 469 9.74 4.74 -4.66
N PRO A 470 10.20 5.30 -3.52
CA PRO A 470 9.63 5.01 -2.19
C PRO A 470 8.10 5.12 -2.18
N ILE A 471 7.46 4.09 -1.64
CA ILE A 471 6.00 3.93 -1.60
C ILE A 471 5.55 3.94 -0.14
N GLY A 472 4.37 4.53 0.12
CA GLY A 472 3.67 4.60 1.39
C GLY A 472 2.19 4.25 1.21
N LEU A 473 1.61 3.32 1.97
CA LEU A 473 0.16 3.07 2.01
C LEU A 473 -0.41 3.41 3.39
N ASN A 474 -1.64 3.93 3.41
CA ASN A 474 -2.39 3.98 4.67
C ASN A 474 -2.99 2.60 5.01
N LYS A 475 -3.53 2.47 6.23
CA LYS A 475 -4.12 1.22 6.74
C LYS A 475 -5.14 0.60 5.78
N ALA A 476 -6.01 1.43 5.20
CA ALA A 476 -7.06 0.97 4.29
C ALA A 476 -6.55 0.64 2.88
N GLY A 477 -5.35 1.10 2.51
CA GLY A 477 -4.85 1.03 1.13
C GLY A 477 -5.56 1.98 0.17
N THR A 478 -6.27 3.00 0.67
CA THR A 478 -7.02 4.00 -0.13
C THR A 478 -6.21 5.26 -0.42
N SER A 479 -5.11 5.47 0.32
CA SER A 479 -4.16 6.56 0.11
C SER A 479 -2.79 5.98 -0.14
N LEU A 480 -2.19 6.38 -1.26
CA LEU A 480 -0.87 5.97 -1.71
C LEU A 480 0.03 7.19 -1.82
N VAL A 481 1.25 7.06 -1.31
CA VAL A 481 2.31 8.04 -1.47
C VAL A 481 3.40 7.43 -2.34
N VAL A 482 3.91 8.22 -3.29
CA VAL A 482 4.96 7.80 -4.23
C VAL A 482 6.01 8.89 -4.33
N GLY A 483 7.27 8.54 -4.06
CA GLY A 483 8.42 9.41 -4.27
C GLY A 483 8.78 9.54 -5.76
N ALA A 484 9.16 10.75 -6.15
CA ALA A 484 9.83 11.10 -7.41
C ALA A 484 11.17 11.77 -7.07
N THR A 485 12.10 10.97 -6.53
CA THR A 485 13.28 11.43 -5.78
C THR A 485 14.27 12.26 -6.59
N SER A 486 14.26 12.11 -7.92
CA SER A 486 15.16 12.81 -8.84
C SER A 486 14.45 13.87 -9.66
N GLU A 487 13.19 14.19 -9.35
CA GLU A 487 12.44 15.24 -10.01
C GLU A 487 13.12 16.61 -9.86
N SER A 488 13.12 17.38 -10.94
CA SER A 488 13.61 18.76 -10.92
C SER A 488 12.50 19.69 -10.50
N VAL A 489 12.78 20.58 -9.54
CA VAL A 489 11.81 21.53 -8.98
C VAL A 489 12.42 22.93 -9.10
N ASP A 490 11.71 23.89 -9.71
CA ASP A 490 12.16 25.28 -9.85
C ASP A 490 13.60 25.41 -10.37
N PHE A 491 13.92 24.67 -11.44
CA PHE A 491 15.26 24.57 -12.05
C PHE A 491 16.36 23.96 -11.15
N LYS A 492 16.00 23.40 -9.99
CA LYS A 492 16.89 22.64 -9.12
C LYS A 492 16.88 21.17 -9.52
N LEU A 493 17.97 20.72 -10.12
CA LEU A 493 18.15 19.33 -10.54
C LEU A 493 18.11 18.38 -9.33
N LYS A 494 17.32 17.30 -9.44
CA LYS A 494 17.21 16.26 -8.40
C LYS A 494 16.84 16.81 -7.02
N ALA A 495 15.98 17.82 -6.99
CA ALA A 495 15.43 18.33 -5.74
C ALA A 495 14.44 17.32 -5.12
N GLY A 496 13.71 16.59 -5.97
CA GLY A 496 12.78 15.55 -5.56
C GLY A 496 11.37 16.08 -5.28
N ALA A 497 10.40 15.20 -5.40
CA ALA A 497 8.99 15.46 -5.10
C ALA A 497 8.33 14.19 -4.52
N VAL A 498 7.18 14.36 -3.89
CA VAL A 498 6.31 13.26 -3.46
C VAL A 498 4.90 13.52 -3.98
N TYR A 499 4.25 12.46 -4.45
CA TYR A 499 2.87 12.49 -4.92
C TYR A 499 1.99 11.65 -3.99
N ILE A 500 0.85 12.22 -3.60
CA ILE A 500 -0.17 11.54 -2.80
C ILE A 500 -1.38 11.31 -3.70
N PHE A 501 -1.77 10.06 -3.86
CA PHE A 501 -2.96 9.61 -4.58
C PHE A 501 -4.00 9.14 -3.56
N GLU A 502 -5.17 9.76 -3.56
CA GLU A 502 -6.26 9.43 -2.64
C GLU A 502 -7.43 8.81 -3.38
N ASN A 503 -8.18 7.92 -2.70
CA ASN A 503 -9.26 7.13 -3.28
C ASN A 503 -8.78 6.20 -4.40
N ILE A 504 -7.63 5.55 -4.18
CA ILE A 504 -7.22 4.40 -4.99
C ILE A 504 -8.09 3.20 -4.54
N ASN A 505 -9.00 2.75 -5.39
CA ASN A 505 -10.00 1.71 -5.04
C ASN A 505 -9.88 0.48 -5.92
#